data_AF-A0AAV4G813-F1
#
_entry.id   AF-A0AAV4G813-F1
#
_cell.length_a   1.000
_cell.length_b   1.000
_cell.length_c   1.000
_cell.angle_alpha   90.00
_cell.angle_beta   90.00
_cell.angle_gamma   90.00
#
_symmetry.space_group_name_H-M   'P 1'
#
loop_
_entity.id
_entity.type
_entity.pdbx_description
1 polymer ?
#
loop_
_entity_poly.entity_id
_entity_poly.type
_entity_poly.pdbx_seq_one_letter_code
_entity_poly.pdbx_strand_id
1 'polypeptide(L)'
;MTWKHPSSPVTKKFKVQRSAAKMMTTVFWDAKRVVLLDILPQGQCINAAQCCSTLDRLRDAIRRKRPGLLRRVVVLQYDNATPHSANLTQQWLQRYSW
;
A
#
# COMPACT_ATOMS: atom_id res chain seq x y z
N MET A 1 -35.78 18.85 -6.29
CA MET A 1 -35.67 20.31 -6.43
C MET A 1 -34.99 20.86 -5.19
N THR A 2 -33.88 21.58 -5.33
CA THR A 2 -33.22 22.28 -4.24
C THR A 2 -33.36 23.78 -4.46
N TRP A 3 -34.10 24.45 -3.59
CA TRP A 3 -34.21 25.91 -3.59
C TRP A 3 -32.87 26.51 -3.16
N LYS A 4 -32.27 27.39 -3.97
CA LYS A 4 -31.04 28.13 -3.64
C LYS A 4 -31.20 29.60 -4.01
N HIS A 5 -30.54 30.48 -3.26
CA HIS A 5 -30.54 31.92 -3.49
C HIS A 5 -29.75 32.28 -4.77
N PRO A 6 -30.12 33.31 -5.55
CA PRO A 6 -29.44 33.67 -6.80
C PRO A 6 -27.94 33.95 -6.66
N SER A 7 -27.50 34.46 -5.50
CA SER A 7 -26.09 34.72 -5.19
C SER A 7 -25.36 33.53 -4.56
N SER A 8 -26.03 32.37 -4.40
CA SER A 8 -25.39 31.20 -3.80
C SER A 8 -24.32 30.63 -4.74
N PRO A 9 -23.10 30.36 -4.24
CA PRO A 9 -22.06 29.74 -5.06
C PRO A 9 -22.52 28.38 -5.59
N VAL A 10 -22.31 28.16 -6.89
CA VAL A 10 -22.61 26.89 -7.55
C VAL A 10 -21.77 25.80 -6.90
N THR A 11 -22.42 24.71 -6.46
CA THR A 11 -21.73 23.54 -5.92
C THR A 11 -20.82 22.96 -7.01
N LYS A 12 -19.52 23.31 -6.97
CA LYS A 12 -18.51 22.70 -7.83
C LYS A 12 -18.32 21.28 -7.32
N LYS A 13 -18.75 20.28 -8.10
CA LYS A 13 -18.46 18.88 -7.78
C LYS A 13 -16.93 18.75 -7.65
N PHE A 14 -16.46 18.18 -6.54
CA PHE A 14 -15.06 17.77 -6.39
C PHE A 14 -14.71 16.89 -7.61
N LYS A 15 -13.53 17.12 -8.20
CA LYS A 15 -13.11 16.54 -9.49
C LYS A 15 -13.55 15.07 -9.61
N VAL A 16 -14.50 14.81 -10.50
CA VAL A 16 -15.05 13.46 -10.75
C VAL A 16 -14.08 12.61 -11.58
N GLN A 17 -13.19 13.26 -12.33
CA GLN A 17 -12.22 12.61 -13.20
C GLN A 17 -10.96 12.24 -12.43
N ARG A 18 -10.61 10.94 -12.40
CA ARG A 18 -9.32 10.46 -11.85
C ARG A 18 -8.20 11.13 -12.63
N SER A 19 -7.17 11.64 -11.95
CA SER A 19 -5.99 12.16 -12.62
C SER A 19 -5.34 11.02 -13.43
N ALA A 20 -5.23 11.21 -14.73
CA ALA A 20 -4.72 10.23 -15.69
C ALA A 20 -3.19 10.01 -15.58
N ALA A 21 -2.62 10.16 -14.38
CA ALA A 21 -1.19 10.02 -14.11
C ALA A 21 -0.91 9.51 -12.68
N LYS A 22 -1.94 9.10 -11.91
CA LYS A 22 -1.72 8.63 -10.55
C LYS A 22 -1.15 7.21 -10.57
N MET A 23 0.09 7.08 -10.12
CA MET A 23 0.74 5.80 -9.80
C MET A 23 0.69 5.56 -8.29
N MET A 24 0.63 4.30 -7.90
CA MET A 24 0.70 3.90 -6.49
C MET A 24 2.10 3.37 -6.20
N THR A 25 2.72 3.88 -5.14
CA THR A 25 4.06 3.48 -4.73
C THR A 25 4.01 2.96 -3.31
N THR A 26 4.52 1.76 -3.10
CA THR A 26 4.67 1.12 -1.80
C THR A 26 6.15 1.13 -1.43
N VAL A 27 6.45 1.66 -0.24
CA VAL A 27 7.83 1.78 0.25
C VAL A 27 7.93 1.06 1.59
N PHE A 28 8.96 0.22 1.72
CA PHE A 28 9.36 -0.36 2.99
C PHE A 28 10.75 0.11 3.35
N TRP A 29 10.94 0.52 4.60
CA TRP A 29 12.21 0.97 5.14
C TRP A 29 12.41 0.46 6.56
N ASP A 30 13.65 0.50 7.01
CA ASP A 30 14.02 0.35 8.42
C ASP A 30 14.80 1.58 8.90
N ALA A 31 15.28 1.57 10.15
CA ALA A 31 16.06 2.66 10.72
C ALA A 31 17.35 3.01 9.94
N LYS A 32 17.81 2.13 9.03
CA LYS A 32 19.02 2.38 8.24
C LYS A 32 18.70 3.04 6.90
N ARG A 33 17.74 2.48 6.14
CA ARG A 33 17.37 2.96 4.79
C ARG A 33 16.18 2.18 4.22
N VAL A 34 15.68 2.68 3.08
CA VAL A 34 14.72 1.96 2.22
C VAL A 34 15.23 0.56 1.87
N VAL A 35 14.35 -0.42 2.06
CA VAL A 35 14.54 -1.84 1.76
C VAL A 35 13.91 -2.17 0.41
N LEU A 36 12.65 -1.78 0.20
CA LEU A 36 11.91 -2.03 -1.03
C LEU A 36 11.19 -0.75 -1.47
N LEU A 37 11.27 -0.48 -2.77
CA LEU A 37 10.43 0.49 -3.47
C LEU A 37 9.70 -0.31 -4.55
N ASP A 38 8.38 -0.32 -4.48
CA ASP A 38 7.51 -1.01 -5.41
C ASP A 38 6.53 -0.01 -6.03
N ILE A 39 6.49 0.05 -7.36
CA ILE A 39 5.67 1.01 -8.10
C ILE A 39 4.67 0.21 -8.91
N LEU A 40 3.39 0.36 -8.59
CA LEU A 40 2.32 -0.24 -9.36
C LEU A 40 2.09 0.59 -10.64
N PRO A 41 1.77 -0.07 -11.76
CA PRO A 41 1.39 0.60 -12.99
C PRO A 41 0.24 1.57 -12.77
N GLN A 42 0.19 2.61 -13.61
CA GLN A 42 -0.82 3.64 -13.53
C GLN A 42 -2.24 3.07 -13.52
N GLY A 43 -3.10 3.62 -12.64
CA GLY A 43 -4.49 3.21 -12.54
C GLY A 43 -4.73 1.91 -11.76
N GLN A 44 -3.67 1.18 -11.37
CA GLN A 44 -3.79 0.04 -10.47
C GLN A 44 -3.80 0.47 -9.01
N CYS A 45 -4.59 -0.26 -8.21
CA CYS A 45 -4.63 -0.14 -6.77
C CYS A 45 -4.10 -1.43 -6.16
N ILE A 46 -3.52 -1.33 -4.96
CA ILE A 46 -3.12 -2.51 -4.20
C ILE A 46 -4.38 -3.28 -3.78
N ASN A 47 -4.44 -4.56 -4.14
CA ASN A 47 -5.41 -5.52 -3.64
C ASN A 47 -4.69 -6.57 -2.79
N ALA A 48 -5.42 -7.51 -2.18
CA ALA A 48 -4.81 -8.49 -1.28
C ALA A 48 -3.74 -9.35 -1.97
N ALA A 49 -3.98 -9.80 -3.21
CA ALA A 49 -3.01 -10.61 -3.95
C ALA A 49 -1.73 -9.82 -4.30
N GLN A 50 -1.89 -8.55 -4.71
CA GLN A 50 -0.76 -7.64 -4.94
C GLN A 50 0.00 -7.37 -3.65
N CYS A 51 -0.69 -7.23 -2.52
CA CYS A 51 -0.04 -7.10 -1.21
C CYS A 51 0.85 -8.31 -0.90
N CYS A 52 0.34 -9.54 -1.04
CA CYS A 52 1.14 -10.76 -0.83
C CYS A 52 2.36 -10.79 -1.75
N SER A 53 2.20 -10.45 -3.04
CA SER A 53 3.32 -10.38 -3.99
C SER A 53 4.37 -9.33 -3.61
N THR A 54 3.95 -8.16 -3.12
CA THR A 54 4.87 -7.14 -2.60
C THR A 54 5.58 -7.63 -1.34
N LEU A 55 4.90 -8.37 -0.46
CA LEU A 55 5.50 -8.95 0.74
C LEU A 55 6.51 -10.07 0.42
N ASP A 56 6.27 -10.89 -0.59
CA ASP A 56 7.26 -11.86 -1.11
C ASP A 56 8.53 -11.13 -1.58
N ARG A 57 8.36 -10.08 -2.38
CA ARG A 57 9.47 -9.24 -2.85
C ARG A 57 10.18 -8.53 -1.70
N LEU A 58 9.46 -8.17 -0.64
CA LEU A 58 10.03 -7.58 0.56
C LEU A 58 10.92 -8.58 1.29
N ARG A 59 10.46 -9.82 1.51
CA ARG A 59 11.30 -10.88 2.12
C ARG A 59 12.59 -11.10 1.34
N ASP A 60 12.50 -11.14 0.01
CA ASP A 60 13.66 -11.25 -0.86
C ASP A 60 14.59 -10.03 -0.79
N ALA A 61 14.03 -8.83 -0.69
CA ALA A 61 14.80 -7.61 -0.52
C ALA A 61 15.50 -7.57 0.84
N ILE A 62 14.85 -8.01 1.92
CA ILE A 62 15.49 -8.12 3.23
C ILE A 62 16.61 -9.16 3.20
N ARG A 63 16.36 -10.35 2.62
CA ARG A 63 17.37 -11.41 2.49
C ARG A 63 18.66 -10.90 1.83
N ARG A 64 18.52 -10.07 0.79
CA ARG A 64 19.67 -9.50 0.05
C ARG A 64 20.28 -8.28 0.72
N LYS A 65 19.46 -7.32 1.18
CA LYS A 65 19.93 -5.99 1.64
C LYS A 65 20.17 -5.90 3.14
N ARG A 66 19.69 -6.87 3.92
CA ARG A 66 19.78 -6.96 5.39
C ARG A 66 20.08 -8.40 5.83
N PRO A 67 21.25 -8.95 5.44
CA PRO A 67 21.63 -10.30 5.84
C PRO A 67 21.60 -10.43 7.37
N GLY A 68 20.90 -11.46 7.87
CA GLY A 68 20.71 -11.71 9.31
C GLY A 68 19.43 -11.14 9.92
N LEU A 69 18.74 -10.19 9.28
CA LEU A 69 17.49 -9.64 9.83
C LEU A 69 16.37 -10.69 9.84
N LEU A 70 16.27 -11.51 8.80
CA LEU A 70 15.30 -12.63 8.73
C LEU A 70 15.60 -13.77 9.72
N ARG A 71 16.79 -13.80 10.33
CA ARG A 71 17.12 -14.78 11.39
C ARG A 71 16.67 -14.28 12.77
N ARG A 72 16.26 -13.01 12.87
CA ARG A 72 15.67 -12.39 14.06
C ARG A 72 14.17 -12.25 13.86
N VAL A 73 13.44 -11.99 14.93
CA VAL A 73 12.03 -11.60 14.84
C VAL A 73 11.95 -10.28 14.08
N VAL A 74 11.24 -10.27 12.95
CA VAL A 74 10.95 -9.07 12.17
C VAL A 74 9.56 -8.59 12.55
N VAL A 75 9.47 -7.36 13.05
CA VAL A 75 8.18 -6.71 13.31
C VAL A 75 7.83 -5.87 12.10
N LEU A 76 6.75 -6.23 11.41
CA LEU A 76 6.25 -5.46 10.27
C LEU A 76 5.22 -4.43 10.75
N GLN A 77 5.54 -3.14 10.62
CA GLN A 77 4.61 -2.05 10.90
C GLN A 77 4.04 -1.51 9.59
N TYR A 78 2.71 -1.51 9.47
CA TYR A 78 1.97 -0.97 8.32
C TYR A 78 0.53 -0.60 8.76
N ASP A 79 -0.26 0.00 7.86
CA ASP A 79 -1.62 0.48 8.16
C ASP A 79 -2.68 -0.63 8.04
N ASN A 80 -3.82 -0.44 8.71
CA ASN A 80 -4.93 -1.41 8.70
C ASN A 80 -5.82 -1.28 7.44
N ALA A 81 -5.25 -0.97 6.27
CA ALA A 81 -6.04 -0.86 5.05
C ALA A 81 -6.62 -2.22 4.65
N THR A 82 -7.80 -2.22 4.03
CA THR A 82 -8.54 -3.44 3.69
C THR A 82 -7.71 -4.51 2.96
N PRO A 83 -6.84 -4.19 1.98
CA PRO A 83 -5.99 -5.19 1.34
C PRO A 83 -4.98 -5.85 2.28
N HIS A 84 -4.52 -5.13 3.31
CA HIS A 84 -3.53 -5.63 4.25
C HIS A 84 -4.16 -6.46 5.37
N SER A 85 -5.38 -6.14 5.77
CA SER A 85 -6.17 -6.88 6.77
C SER A 85 -6.97 -8.04 6.16
N ALA A 86 -6.93 -8.20 4.83
CA ALA A 86 -7.60 -9.29 4.14
C ALA A 86 -7.07 -10.66 4.60
N ASN A 87 -7.94 -11.66 4.66
CA ASN A 87 -7.60 -13.01 5.13
C ASN A 87 -6.40 -13.61 4.38
N LEU A 88 -6.33 -13.41 3.05
CA LEU A 88 -5.20 -13.86 2.23
C LEU A 88 -3.85 -13.28 2.72
N THR A 89 -3.82 -11.98 3.04
CA THR A 89 -2.62 -11.30 3.54
C THR A 89 -2.28 -11.76 4.95
N GLN A 90 -3.28 -11.93 5.81
CA GLN A 90 -3.09 -12.42 7.18
C GLN A 90 -2.56 -13.85 7.22
N GLN A 91 -3.07 -14.75 6.37
CA GLN A 91 -2.54 -16.11 6.22
C GLN A 91 -1.09 -16.11 5.74
N TRP A 92 -0.75 -15.21 4.80
CA TRP A 92 0.62 -15.05 4.35
C TRP A 92 1.53 -14.62 5.50
N LEU A 93 1.12 -13.65 6.31
CA LEU A 93 1.89 -13.17 7.47
C LEU A 93 2.10 -14.29 8.51
N GLN A 94 1.04 -15.03 8.84
CA GLN A 94 1.10 -16.18 9.75
C GLN A 94 2.06 -17.27 9.26
N ARG A 95 1.98 -17.64 7.97
CA ARG A 95 2.87 -18.64 7.35
C ARG A 95 4.34 -18.30 7.51
N TYR A 96 4.65 -17.01 7.57
CA TYR A 96 6.00 -16.48 7.57
C TYR A 96 6.43 -15.88 8.91
N SER A 97 5.58 -15.98 9.93
CA SER A 97 5.76 -15.50 11.30
C SER A 97 6.09 -14.01 11.38
N TRP A 98 5.33 -13.20 10.64
CA TRP A 98 5.44 -11.74 10.56
C TRP A 98 4.19 -11.03 11.06
#